data_AF-A0A4Q0XM95-F1
#
_entry.id   AF-A0A4Q0XM95-F1
#
_cell.length_a   1.000
_cell.length_b   1.000
_cell.length_c   1.000
_cell.angle_alpha   90.00
_cell.angle_beta   90.00
_cell.angle_gamma   90.00
#
_symmetry.space_group_name_H-M   'P 1'
#
loop_
_entity.id
_entity.type
_entity.pdbx_description
1 polymer ?
#
loop_
_entity_poly.entity_id
_entity_poly.type
_entity_poly.pdbx_seq_one_letter_code
_entity_poly.pdbx_strand_id
1 'polypeptide(L)'
;MYAIVEIAGQQFKVEKDQKVFVHRLATEEGKTVSFDNVLLIGDGDKFTLGAPAIDGAQVGAKVLSHLKGDKVIVFKKKRRKGYRVKNGHRQALTEIIIESIVASGATKADKTVKAKPAKAEKPAKAEKAAPVKEAKEVEPKKTAKKEVEVSENLVTRAEHRAEDANVEINIDKVLHSIGTALKADADDLKLINGIGPVYEEKLNELGIYTFEQISKLKAADREELSAIDGITREKIETEEWVKQAKALLKDKK
;
A
#
# COMPACT_ATOMS: atom_id res chain seq x y z
N MET A 1 18.17 -15.73 -13.71
CA MET A 1 18.74 -15.19 -12.47
C MET A 1 18.10 -13.86 -12.08
N TYR A 2 17.62 -13.75 -10.85
CA TYR A 2 17.21 -12.51 -10.18
C TYR A 2 17.87 -12.43 -8.79
N ALA A 3 17.92 -11.25 -8.20
CA ALA A 3 18.37 -11.05 -6.82
C ALA A 3 17.39 -10.20 -6.02
N ILE A 4 17.45 -10.31 -4.69
CA ILE A 4 16.85 -9.34 -3.77
C ILE A 4 18.01 -8.60 -3.11
N VAL A 5 18.08 -7.29 -3.34
CA VAL A 5 19.18 -6.42 -2.90
C VAL A 5 18.64 -5.27 -2.05
N GLU A 6 19.36 -4.92 -0.99
CA GLU A 6 19.05 -3.72 -0.21
C GLU A 6 19.73 -2.49 -0.83
N ILE A 7 18.93 -1.53 -1.29
CA ILE A 7 19.41 -0.26 -1.84
C ILE A 7 18.82 0.87 -1.02
N ALA A 8 19.70 1.63 -0.35
CA ALA A 8 19.35 2.80 0.45
C ALA A 8 18.23 2.55 1.50
N GLY A 9 18.28 1.39 2.18
CA GLY A 9 17.34 1.02 3.24
C GLY A 9 16.03 0.38 2.77
N GLN A 10 15.91 0.02 1.49
CA GLN A 10 14.75 -0.70 0.95
C GLN A 10 15.20 -1.89 0.10
N GLN A 11 14.41 -2.97 0.13
CA GLN A 11 14.69 -4.19 -0.64
C GLN A 11 14.03 -4.12 -2.01
N PHE A 12 14.77 -4.44 -3.06
CA PHE A 12 14.28 -4.51 -4.43
C PHE A 12 14.55 -5.89 -5.01
N LYS A 13 13.53 -6.51 -5.62
CA LYS A 13 13.74 -7.61 -6.56
C LYS A 13 14.30 -7.02 -7.85
N VAL A 14 15.48 -7.50 -8.26
CA VAL A 14 16.21 -7.00 -9.42
C VAL A 14 16.58 -8.13 -10.38
N GLU A 15 16.42 -7.86 -11.66
CA GLU A 15 16.81 -8.71 -12.78
C GLU A 15 17.81 -7.95 -13.67
N LYS A 16 18.59 -8.67 -14.49
CA LYS A 16 19.57 -8.05 -15.38
C LYS A 16 18.86 -7.17 -16.41
N ASP A 17 19.46 -6.03 -16.75
CA ASP A 17 18.96 -5.00 -17.67
C ASP A 17 17.65 -4.32 -17.22
N GLN A 18 17.16 -4.62 -16.00
CA GLN A 18 15.98 -3.98 -15.42
C GLN A 18 16.28 -2.55 -14.98
N LYS A 19 15.32 -1.64 -15.21
CA LYS A 19 15.30 -0.30 -14.64
C LYS A 19 14.57 -0.28 -13.30
N VAL A 20 15.15 0.38 -12.30
CA VAL A 20 14.60 0.48 -10.94
C VAL A 20 14.70 1.92 -10.44
N PHE A 21 13.65 2.42 -9.79
CA PHE A 21 13.67 3.70 -9.09
C PHE A 21 13.99 3.48 -7.62
N VAL A 22 15.09 4.05 -7.16
CA VAL A 22 15.58 3.94 -5.79
C VAL A 22 15.65 5.31 -5.12
N HIS A 23 15.83 5.34 -3.80
CA HIS A 23 16.06 6.60 -3.08
C HIS A 23 17.31 7.33 -3.60
N ARG A 24 17.33 8.65 -3.42
CA ARG A 24 18.39 9.51 -3.98
C ARG A 24 19.79 9.05 -3.55
N LEU A 25 20.55 8.58 -4.54
CA LEU A 25 21.98 8.28 -4.41
C LEU A 25 22.85 9.55 -4.51
N ALA A 26 24.02 9.52 -3.87
CA ALA A 26 25.01 10.60 -3.91
C ALA A 26 25.93 10.56 -5.14
N THR A 27 25.99 9.43 -5.84
CA THR A 27 26.74 9.26 -7.10
C THR A 27 26.13 10.10 -8.22
N GLU A 28 26.97 10.65 -9.09
CA GLU A 28 26.54 11.39 -10.30
C GLU A 28 25.94 10.48 -11.39
N GLU A 29 25.23 11.11 -12.33
CA GLU A 29 24.61 10.45 -13.48
C GLU A 29 25.64 9.84 -14.43
N GLY A 30 25.30 8.70 -15.04
CA GLY A 30 26.17 7.95 -15.94
C GLY A 30 27.25 7.09 -15.27
N LYS A 31 27.49 7.24 -13.96
CA LYS A 31 28.46 6.43 -13.20
C LYS A 31 27.88 5.09 -12.76
N THR A 32 28.76 4.10 -12.60
CA THR A 32 28.45 2.79 -12.04
C THR A 32 28.47 2.82 -10.51
N VAL A 33 27.66 1.95 -9.89
CA VAL A 33 27.50 1.78 -8.45
C VAL A 33 27.38 0.28 -8.16
N SER A 34 28.13 -0.21 -7.18
CA SER A 34 27.99 -1.57 -6.65
C SER A 34 27.13 -1.59 -5.39
N PHE A 35 26.36 -2.65 -5.24
CA PHE A 35 25.59 -2.94 -4.02
C PHE A 35 26.00 -4.32 -3.48
N ASP A 36 26.56 -4.31 -2.27
CA ASP A 36 27.15 -5.49 -1.62
C ASP A 36 26.12 -6.25 -0.76
N ASN A 37 25.03 -5.59 -0.35
CA ASN A 37 23.97 -6.15 0.50
C ASN A 37 22.94 -6.94 -0.33
N VAL A 38 23.36 -8.10 -0.85
CA VAL A 38 22.47 -9.04 -1.54
C VAL A 38 21.90 -10.06 -0.54
N LEU A 39 20.58 -10.14 -0.43
CA LEU A 39 19.86 -10.92 0.57
C LEU A 39 19.44 -12.29 0.04
N LEU A 40 19.10 -12.37 -1.25
CA LEU A 40 18.70 -13.61 -1.93
C LEU A 40 19.15 -13.55 -3.40
N ILE A 41 19.54 -14.69 -3.96
CA ILE A 41 19.71 -14.88 -5.40
C ILE A 41 18.90 -16.10 -5.83
N GLY A 42 18.04 -15.94 -6.84
CA GLY A 42 17.25 -17.01 -7.43
C GLY A 42 17.66 -17.23 -8.88
N ASP A 43 17.93 -18.48 -9.25
CA ASP A 43 18.21 -18.88 -10.63
C ASP A 43 17.36 -20.09 -11.02
N GLY A 44 16.17 -19.77 -11.57
CA GLY A 44 15.11 -20.76 -11.80
C GLY A 44 14.63 -21.36 -10.48
N ASP A 45 14.65 -22.69 -10.41
CA ASP A 45 14.17 -23.48 -9.26
C ASP A 45 15.13 -23.45 -8.05
N LYS A 46 16.38 -23.00 -8.25
CA LYS A 46 17.38 -22.92 -7.17
C LYS A 46 17.46 -21.50 -6.63
N PHE A 47 17.34 -21.36 -5.31
CA PHE A 47 17.55 -20.09 -4.62
C PHE A 47 18.56 -20.24 -3.49
N THR A 48 19.39 -19.21 -3.33
CA THR A 48 20.34 -19.05 -2.23
C THR A 48 19.84 -17.90 -1.36
N LEU A 49 19.64 -18.17 -0.07
CA LEU A 49 19.21 -17.17 0.93
C LEU A 49 20.40 -16.79 1.82
N GLY A 50 20.60 -15.49 2.02
CA GLY A 50 21.62 -14.94 2.91
C GLY A 50 21.15 -14.83 4.37
N ALA A 51 22.11 -14.78 5.29
CA ALA A 51 21.84 -14.64 6.72
C ALA A 51 22.95 -13.83 7.42
N PRO A 52 22.89 -12.48 7.44
CA PRO A 52 21.83 -11.63 6.90
C PRO A 52 21.95 -11.32 5.39
N ALA A 53 23.15 -11.44 4.82
CA ALA A 53 23.43 -11.25 3.39
C ALA A 53 24.29 -12.40 2.85
N ILE A 54 24.41 -12.51 1.53
CA ILE A 54 25.24 -13.52 0.87
C ILE A 54 26.66 -12.98 0.69
N ASP A 55 27.64 -13.60 1.35
CA ASP A 55 29.03 -13.15 1.26
C ASP A 55 29.63 -13.35 -0.14
N GLY A 56 30.26 -12.28 -0.66
CA GLY A 56 30.88 -12.28 -1.99
C GLY A 56 29.88 -12.14 -3.15
N ALA A 57 28.59 -11.95 -2.87
CA ALA A 57 27.61 -11.52 -3.86
C ALA A 57 27.66 -10.00 -4.06
N GLN A 58 27.39 -9.52 -5.27
CA GLN A 58 27.38 -8.09 -5.59
C GLN A 58 26.46 -7.80 -6.78
N VAL A 59 25.66 -6.74 -6.71
CA VAL A 59 24.88 -6.23 -7.85
C VAL A 59 25.58 -4.98 -8.41
N GLY A 60 25.92 -5.01 -9.70
CA GLY A 60 26.46 -3.88 -10.44
C GLY A 60 25.33 -3.14 -11.16
N ALA A 61 25.22 -1.83 -10.95
CA ALA A 61 24.22 -0.98 -11.58
C ALA A 61 24.84 0.31 -12.12
N LYS A 62 24.15 0.97 -13.04
CA LYS A 62 24.52 2.28 -13.58
C LYS A 62 23.43 3.30 -13.31
N VAL A 63 23.82 4.47 -12.84
CA VAL A 63 22.92 5.60 -12.64
C VAL A 63 22.54 6.17 -14.01
N LEU A 64 21.25 6.19 -14.33
CA LEU A 64 20.75 6.79 -15.56
C LEU A 64 20.45 8.27 -15.36
N SER A 65 19.60 8.59 -14.39
CA SER A 65 19.14 9.95 -14.13
C SER A 65 18.75 10.15 -12.66
N HIS A 66 18.74 11.40 -12.19
CA HIS A 66 18.07 11.75 -10.95
C HIS A 66 16.82 12.59 -11.21
N LEU A 67 15.72 12.16 -10.61
CA LEU A 67 14.40 12.73 -10.85
C LEU A 67 13.68 13.03 -9.55
N LYS A 68 12.56 13.75 -9.67
CA LYS A 68 11.64 14.01 -8.58
C LYS A 68 10.33 13.31 -8.91
N GLY A 69 9.92 12.38 -8.06
CA GLY A 69 8.64 11.69 -8.17
C GLY A 69 7.45 12.65 -8.04
N ASP A 70 6.25 12.09 -8.09
CA ASP A 70 5.02 12.89 -8.13
C ASP A 70 4.80 13.78 -6.93
N LYS A 71 4.03 14.87 -7.16
CA LYS A 71 3.77 15.87 -6.14
C LYS A 71 2.67 15.40 -5.20
N VAL A 72 3.06 14.80 -4.09
CA VAL A 72 2.16 14.51 -2.97
C VAL A 72 1.77 15.83 -2.29
N ILE A 73 0.47 16.09 -2.17
CA ILE A 73 -0.04 17.30 -1.52
C ILE A 73 -0.33 17.00 -0.05
N VAL A 74 0.51 17.52 0.84
CA VAL A 74 0.31 17.44 2.30
C VAL A 74 -0.62 18.57 2.72
N PHE A 75 -1.91 18.26 2.85
CA PHE A 75 -2.93 19.18 3.35
C PHE A 75 -3.27 18.89 4.81
N LYS A 76 -3.09 19.89 5.69
CA LYS A 76 -3.44 19.82 7.12
C LYS A 76 -4.51 20.87 7.42
N LYS A 77 -5.60 20.49 8.08
CA LYS A 77 -6.72 21.40 8.43
C LYS A 77 -7.31 21.05 9.79
N LYS A 78 -7.61 22.06 10.63
CA LYS A 78 -8.39 21.89 11.87
C LYS A 78 -9.73 22.61 11.73
N ARG A 79 -10.83 21.86 11.89
CA ARG A 79 -12.22 22.38 11.78
C ARG A 79 -12.45 23.50 12.82
N ARG A 80 -13.14 24.59 12.43
CA ARG A 80 -13.48 25.75 13.29
C ARG A 80 -12.28 26.50 13.93
N LYS A 81 -11.03 26.23 13.55
CA LYS A 81 -9.83 26.87 14.14
C LYS A 81 -9.03 27.74 13.16
N GLY A 82 -9.55 28.04 11.97
CA GLY A 82 -8.87 28.80 10.91
C GLY A 82 -7.67 28.09 10.26
N TYR A 83 -6.96 27.25 11.00
CA TYR A 83 -5.78 26.49 10.57
C TYR A 83 -6.06 25.61 9.35
N ARG A 84 -5.43 25.98 8.23
CA ARG A 84 -5.26 25.19 7.00
C ARG A 84 -3.87 25.44 6.44
N VAL A 85 -3.15 24.38 6.07
CA VAL A 85 -1.81 24.43 5.46
C VAL A 85 -1.80 23.46 4.29
N LYS A 86 -1.30 23.87 3.13
CA LYS A 86 -1.22 23.05 1.91
C LYS A 86 0.21 23.11 1.36
N ASN A 87 1.02 22.11 1.69
CA ASN A 87 2.40 22.02 1.21
C ASN A 87 2.49 20.93 0.13
N GLY A 88 3.39 21.09 -0.83
CA GLY A 88 3.73 20.03 -1.78
C GLY A 88 5.03 19.35 -1.37
N HIS A 89 5.03 18.02 -1.33
CA HIS A 89 6.26 17.21 -1.28
C HIS A 89 6.50 16.58 -2.65
N ARG A 90 7.77 16.36 -3.01
CA ARG A 90 8.18 15.50 -4.13
C ARG A 90 9.37 14.70 -3.66
N GLN A 91 9.30 13.37 -3.74
CA GLN A 91 10.41 12.52 -3.35
C GLN A 91 11.56 12.63 -4.36
N ALA A 92 12.80 12.78 -3.88
CA ALA A 92 13.98 12.71 -4.73
C ALA A 92 14.34 11.23 -4.96
N LEU A 93 14.46 10.84 -6.22
CA LEU A 93 14.72 9.47 -6.65
C LEU A 93 15.92 9.43 -7.61
N THR A 94 16.51 8.25 -7.73
CA THR A 94 17.50 7.93 -8.76
C THR A 94 16.95 6.79 -9.62
N GLU A 95 16.98 6.93 -10.93
CA GLU A 95 16.77 5.84 -11.87
C GLU A 95 18.11 5.11 -12.08
N ILE A 96 18.13 3.81 -11.79
CA ILE A 96 19.28 2.94 -12.06
C ILE A 96 18.88 1.85 -13.06
N ILE A 97 19.85 1.40 -13.85
CA ILE A 97 19.75 0.15 -14.63
C ILE A 97 20.72 -0.88 -14.06
N ILE A 98 20.27 -2.12 -13.92
CA ILE A 98 21.07 -3.22 -13.37
C ILE A 98 21.89 -3.85 -14.50
N GLU A 99 23.22 -3.76 -14.43
CA GLU A 99 24.12 -4.27 -15.48
C GLU A 99 24.54 -5.72 -15.22
N SER A 100 24.77 -6.08 -13.95
CA SER A 100 25.25 -7.42 -13.57
C SER A 100 24.83 -7.83 -12.16
N ILE A 101 24.71 -9.14 -11.96
CA ILE A 101 24.48 -9.77 -10.67
C ILE A 101 25.55 -10.85 -10.52
N VAL A 102 26.39 -10.76 -9.48
CA VAL A 102 27.48 -11.69 -9.18
C VAL A 102 27.06 -12.51 -7.96
N ALA A 103 27.07 -13.84 -8.09
CA ALA A 103 26.57 -14.73 -7.04
C ALA A 103 27.58 -15.09 -5.95
N SER A 104 28.85 -15.26 -6.31
CA SER A 104 29.96 -15.47 -5.38
C SER A 104 31.28 -15.12 -6.08
N GLY A 105 32.17 -14.40 -5.39
CA GLY A 105 33.52 -14.07 -5.88
C GLY A 105 33.85 -12.58 -5.96
N ALA A 106 32.95 -11.67 -5.56
CA ALA A 106 33.29 -10.26 -5.43
C ALA A 106 34.25 -10.03 -4.24
N THR A 107 35.49 -9.60 -4.53
CA THR A 107 36.45 -9.19 -3.51
C THR A 107 36.06 -7.82 -2.97
N LYS A 108 35.78 -7.73 -1.66
CA LYS A 108 35.47 -6.46 -0.97
C LYS A 108 36.71 -5.55 -1.02
N ALA A 109 36.74 -4.61 -1.97
CA ALA A 109 37.85 -3.67 -2.17
C ALA A 109 37.62 -2.35 -1.40
N ASP A 110 38.69 -1.84 -0.79
CA ASP A 110 38.64 -0.91 0.33
C ASP A 110 38.30 0.55 -0.03
N LYS A 111 37.66 1.27 0.92
CA LYS A 111 37.20 2.66 0.74
C LYS A 111 38.24 3.69 1.21
N THR A 112 39.25 4.01 0.41
CA THR A 112 39.98 5.30 0.56
C THR A 112 40.63 5.83 -0.72
N VAL A 113 40.03 6.85 -1.34
CA VAL A 113 40.80 7.93 -2.00
C VAL A 113 40.23 9.27 -1.58
N LYS A 114 41.09 10.12 -1.01
CA LYS A 114 40.73 11.43 -0.46
C LYS A 114 40.53 12.45 -1.59
N ALA A 115 39.38 13.13 -1.60
CA ALA A 115 39.26 14.37 -2.34
C ALA A 115 40.17 15.44 -1.72
N LYS A 116 40.98 16.11 -2.55
CA LYS A 116 41.68 17.35 -2.18
C LYS A 116 41.12 18.48 -3.06
N PRO A 117 40.70 19.63 -2.48
CA PRO A 117 39.73 20.51 -3.14
C PRO A 117 40.33 21.42 -4.21
N ALA A 118 39.45 21.84 -5.13
CA ALA A 118 39.75 22.85 -6.15
C ALA A 118 40.09 24.22 -5.54
N LYS A 119 41.02 24.93 -6.18
CA LYS A 119 41.37 26.32 -5.86
C LYS A 119 40.49 27.27 -6.69
N ALA A 120 39.95 28.30 -6.05
CA ALA A 120 39.00 29.23 -6.65
C ALA A 120 39.64 30.20 -7.65
N GLU A 121 38.87 30.61 -8.65
CA GLU A 121 39.15 31.74 -9.54
C GLU A 121 37.95 32.71 -9.56
N LYS A 122 38.24 34.02 -9.71
CA LYS A 122 37.26 35.10 -9.50
C LYS A 122 36.41 35.38 -10.77
N PRO A 123 35.14 35.82 -10.63
CA PRO A 123 34.40 36.40 -11.74
C PRO A 123 34.71 37.89 -11.93
N ALA A 124 34.71 38.35 -13.19
CA ALA A 124 34.82 39.77 -13.56
C ALA A 124 33.65 40.23 -14.46
N LYS A 125 32.75 41.01 -13.85
CA LYS A 125 32.02 42.19 -14.36
C LYS A 125 31.64 42.29 -15.87
N ALA A 126 30.33 42.39 -16.13
CA ALA A 126 29.71 43.23 -17.18
C ALA A 126 28.25 43.59 -16.78
N GLU A 127 27.60 44.54 -17.47
CA GLU A 127 26.58 45.44 -16.90
C GLU A 127 25.46 45.84 -17.90
N LYS A 128 24.24 46.14 -17.40
CA LYS A 128 23.03 46.72 -18.10
C LYS A 128 22.39 45.82 -19.18
N ALA A 129 21.06 45.71 -19.36
CA ALA A 129 20.02 46.76 -19.36
C ALA A 129 18.59 46.20 -19.14
N ALA A 130 17.60 47.10 -19.01
CA ALA A 130 16.15 46.87 -18.96
C ALA A 130 15.44 48.15 -19.48
N PRO A 131 14.09 48.24 -19.62
CA PRO A 131 13.04 47.23 -19.89
C PRO A 131 12.11 47.63 -21.07
N VAL A 132 11.21 46.75 -21.54
CA VAL A 132 10.01 47.16 -22.31
C VAL A 132 8.73 46.43 -21.86
N LYS A 133 7.78 47.24 -21.38
CA LYS A 133 6.30 47.17 -21.38
C LYS A 133 5.59 45.89 -21.87
N GLU A 134 4.61 45.40 -21.08
CA GLU A 134 3.17 45.61 -21.39
C GLU A 134 2.25 45.27 -20.20
N ALA A 135 1.00 45.76 -20.23
CA ALA A 135 -0.04 45.48 -19.23
C ALA A 135 -1.45 45.62 -19.83
N LYS A 136 -2.34 44.62 -19.68
CA LYS A 136 -3.81 44.80 -19.64
C LYS A 136 -4.63 43.53 -19.27
N GLU A 137 -5.92 43.77 -19.06
CA GLU A 137 -6.99 42.92 -18.49
C GLU A 137 -8.32 43.28 -19.27
N VAL A 138 -9.51 42.67 -19.19
CA VAL A 138 -10.25 41.99 -18.10
C VAL A 138 -11.31 40.98 -18.67
N GLU A 139 -11.39 39.75 -18.13
CA GLU A 139 -12.59 38.85 -18.08
C GLU A 139 -13.32 38.40 -19.41
N PRO A 140 -14.45 37.63 -19.39
CA PRO A 140 -14.57 36.24 -18.89
C PRO A 140 -15.40 35.29 -19.82
N LYS A 141 -15.37 33.96 -19.61
CA LYS A 141 -16.51 33.08 -19.98
C LYS A 141 -16.61 31.76 -19.20
N LYS A 142 -17.83 31.23 -19.10
CA LYS A 142 -18.29 30.20 -18.15
C LYS A 142 -18.56 28.84 -18.82
N THR A 143 -18.21 27.75 -18.11
CA THR A 143 -18.92 26.46 -17.98
C THR A 143 -19.78 25.91 -19.14
N ALA A 144 -19.33 24.82 -19.78
CA ALA A 144 -20.15 23.69 -20.24
C ALA A 144 -19.27 22.57 -20.85
N LYS A 145 -18.86 21.56 -20.06
CA LYS A 145 -18.23 20.31 -20.58
C LYS A 145 -17.99 19.17 -19.56
N LYS A 146 -18.52 19.25 -18.34
CA LYS A 146 -18.07 18.40 -17.21
C LYS A 146 -19.03 17.30 -16.75
N GLU A 147 -20.06 16.98 -17.54
CA GLU A 147 -21.10 16.01 -17.14
C GLU A 147 -20.92 14.63 -17.80
N VAL A 148 -20.28 14.55 -18.97
CA VAL A 148 -20.16 13.29 -19.75
C VAL A 148 -19.01 12.39 -19.29
N GLU A 149 -17.83 12.94 -18.97
CA GLU A 149 -16.69 12.15 -18.45
C GLU A 149 -16.95 11.55 -17.04
N VAL A 150 -17.93 12.06 -16.29
CA VAL A 150 -18.21 11.59 -14.93
C VAL A 150 -18.99 10.28 -14.93
N SER A 151 -19.84 10.04 -15.94
CA SER A 151 -20.58 8.80 -16.11
C SER A 151 -19.69 7.60 -16.49
N GLU A 152 -18.80 7.73 -17.47
CA GLU A 152 -17.90 6.63 -17.88
C GLU A 152 -16.96 6.18 -16.75
N ASN A 153 -16.47 7.13 -15.95
CA ASN A 153 -15.61 6.86 -14.78
C ASN A 153 -16.38 6.31 -13.55
N LEU A 154 -17.72 6.32 -13.57
CA LEU A 154 -18.55 5.70 -12.53
C LEU A 154 -18.93 4.26 -12.87
N VAL A 155 -19.18 3.95 -14.15
CA VAL A 155 -19.50 2.59 -14.61
C VAL A 155 -18.27 1.68 -14.49
N THR A 156 -17.12 2.10 -15.02
CA THR A 156 -15.84 1.37 -14.92
C THR A 156 -15.37 1.15 -13.48
N ARG A 157 -15.78 2.02 -12.54
CA ARG A 157 -15.52 1.86 -11.10
C ARG A 157 -16.52 0.96 -10.38
N ALA A 158 -17.71 0.76 -10.94
CA ALA A 158 -18.67 -0.21 -10.44
C ALA A 158 -18.26 -1.65 -10.81
N GLU A 159 -17.76 -1.84 -12.04
CA GLU A 159 -17.26 -3.13 -12.52
C GLU A 159 -16.05 -3.60 -11.70
N HIS A 160 -15.03 -2.76 -11.50
CA HIS A 160 -13.88 -3.09 -10.64
C HIS A 160 -14.18 -3.21 -9.13
N ARG A 161 -15.41 -2.92 -8.67
CA ARG A 161 -15.80 -3.18 -7.27
C ARG A 161 -16.42 -4.58 -7.10
N ALA A 162 -16.79 -5.26 -8.18
CA ALA A 162 -17.40 -6.58 -8.14
C ALA A 162 -16.40 -7.74 -7.99
N GLU A 163 -15.10 -7.47 -8.06
CA GLU A 163 -14.04 -8.50 -8.09
C GLU A 163 -13.13 -8.51 -6.83
N ASP A 164 -13.11 -7.41 -6.06
CA ASP A 164 -12.29 -7.27 -4.83
C ASP A 164 -12.98 -7.84 -3.57
N ALA A 165 -13.28 -9.16 -3.56
CA ALA A 165 -13.41 -9.98 -2.32
C ALA A 165 -13.71 -11.48 -2.59
N ASN A 166 -12.97 -12.18 -3.46
CA ASN A 166 -13.03 -13.65 -3.48
C ASN A 166 -12.22 -14.25 -2.29
N VAL A 167 -12.66 -13.95 -1.08
CA VAL A 167 -12.32 -14.72 0.12
C VAL A 167 -13.30 -15.89 0.16
N GLU A 168 -12.83 -17.09 -0.15
CA GLU A 168 -13.61 -18.32 -0.02
C GLU A 168 -13.84 -18.64 1.45
N ILE A 169 -14.81 -17.95 2.07
CA ILE A 169 -15.40 -18.38 3.32
C ILE A 169 -16.06 -19.73 3.03
N ASN A 170 -15.71 -20.76 3.80
CA ASN A 170 -16.35 -22.07 3.72
C ASN A 170 -17.74 -22.00 4.41
N ILE A 171 -18.66 -21.25 3.80
CA ILE A 171 -20.02 -20.97 4.31
C ILE A 171 -20.74 -22.29 4.67
N ASP A 172 -20.57 -23.33 3.86
CA ASP A 172 -21.11 -24.67 4.13
C ASP A 172 -20.66 -25.20 5.50
N LYS A 173 -19.38 -25.09 5.85
CA LYS A 173 -18.83 -25.62 7.11
C LYS A 173 -19.44 -24.94 8.34
N VAL A 174 -19.61 -23.62 8.26
CA VAL A 174 -20.26 -22.81 9.30
C VAL A 174 -21.75 -23.16 9.41
N LEU A 175 -22.48 -23.24 8.30
CA LEU A 175 -23.91 -23.59 8.30
C LEU A 175 -24.18 -25.01 8.79
N HIS A 176 -23.30 -25.98 8.52
CA HIS A 176 -23.39 -27.33 9.09
C HIS A 176 -23.18 -27.36 10.61
N SER A 177 -22.50 -26.38 11.22
CA SER A 177 -22.23 -26.35 12.66
C SER A 177 -23.32 -25.64 13.47
N ILE A 178 -23.91 -24.57 12.93
CA ILE A 178 -24.97 -23.77 13.59
C ILE A 178 -26.39 -24.09 13.13
N GLY A 179 -26.55 -24.74 11.98
CA GLY A 179 -27.83 -25.04 11.33
C GLY A 179 -28.31 -23.94 10.38
N THR A 180 -29.22 -24.31 9.48
CA THR A 180 -29.86 -23.41 8.52
C THR A 180 -31.20 -22.89 9.04
N ALA A 181 -31.55 -21.65 8.68
CA ALA A 181 -32.83 -21.01 8.99
C ALA A 181 -33.36 -20.29 7.76
N LEU A 182 -34.68 -20.09 7.68
CA LEU A 182 -35.30 -19.29 6.62
C LEU A 182 -35.31 -17.81 7.02
N LYS A 183 -35.11 -16.91 6.04
CA LYS A 183 -35.20 -15.46 6.23
C LYS A 183 -36.58 -14.98 6.73
N ALA A 184 -37.62 -15.80 6.59
CA ALA A 184 -38.96 -15.51 7.12
C ALA A 184 -39.02 -15.57 8.67
N ASP A 185 -38.16 -16.39 9.30
CA ASP A 185 -38.10 -16.60 10.75
C ASP A 185 -36.99 -15.76 11.42
N ALA A 186 -36.50 -14.73 10.72
CA ALA A 186 -35.36 -13.92 11.15
C ALA A 186 -35.64 -13.14 12.45
N ASP A 187 -34.66 -13.16 13.35
CA ASP A 187 -34.63 -12.39 14.59
C ASP A 187 -33.99 -11.00 14.36
N ASP A 188 -34.37 -9.99 15.15
CA ASP A 188 -33.69 -8.68 15.13
C ASP A 188 -32.34 -8.76 15.83
N LEU A 189 -31.30 -9.15 15.07
CA LEU A 189 -29.96 -9.38 15.60
C LEU A 189 -29.33 -8.14 16.25
N LYS A 190 -29.85 -6.93 15.98
CA LYS A 190 -29.44 -5.67 16.61
C LYS A 190 -29.67 -5.63 18.13
N LEU A 191 -30.48 -6.55 18.68
CA LEU A 191 -30.67 -6.68 20.13
C LEU A 191 -29.42 -7.22 20.85
N ILE A 192 -28.45 -7.79 20.11
CA ILE A 192 -27.15 -8.19 20.65
C ILE A 192 -26.19 -7.00 20.58
N ASN A 193 -25.59 -6.65 21.71
CA ASN A 193 -24.67 -5.51 21.81
C ASN A 193 -23.50 -5.67 20.82
N GLY A 194 -23.27 -4.63 20.03
CA GLY A 194 -22.21 -4.56 19.02
C GLY A 194 -22.53 -5.19 17.66
N ILE A 195 -23.66 -5.90 17.53
CA ILE A 195 -24.30 -6.13 16.23
C ILE A 195 -25.09 -4.86 15.86
N GLY A 196 -24.59 -4.12 14.88
CA GLY A 196 -25.26 -2.98 14.28
C GLY A 196 -25.85 -3.34 12.91
N PRO A 197 -26.59 -2.42 12.26
CA PRO A 197 -27.26 -2.70 10.97
C PRO A 197 -26.33 -3.29 9.90
N VAL A 198 -25.11 -2.74 9.78
CA VAL A 198 -24.10 -3.21 8.81
C VAL A 198 -23.61 -4.64 9.11
N TYR A 199 -23.63 -5.07 10.36
CA TYR A 199 -23.22 -6.43 10.75
C TYR A 199 -24.35 -7.43 10.61
N GLU A 200 -25.59 -7.02 10.91
CA GLU A 200 -26.79 -7.80 10.63
C GLU A 200 -26.95 -8.07 9.12
N GLU A 201 -26.74 -7.07 8.27
CA GLU A 201 -26.72 -7.25 6.80
C GLU A 201 -25.70 -8.31 6.38
N LYS A 202 -24.45 -8.21 6.87
CA LYS A 202 -23.37 -9.19 6.60
C LYS A 202 -23.66 -10.60 7.14
N LEU A 203 -24.31 -10.73 8.31
CA LEU A 203 -24.73 -12.03 8.86
C LEU A 203 -25.88 -12.64 8.04
N ASN A 204 -26.81 -11.81 7.60
CA ASN A 204 -27.93 -12.19 6.73
C ASN A 204 -27.48 -12.64 5.33
N GLU A 205 -26.39 -12.06 4.80
CA GLU A 205 -25.73 -12.51 3.56
C GLU A 205 -25.11 -13.91 3.70
N LEU A 206 -24.65 -14.27 4.91
CA LEU A 206 -24.06 -15.57 5.24
C LEU A 206 -25.08 -16.64 5.69
N GLY A 207 -26.38 -16.33 5.66
CA GLY A 207 -27.44 -17.26 6.07
C GLY A 207 -27.67 -17.37 7.59
N ILE A 208 -27.12 -16.44 8.38
CA ILE A 208 -27.29 -16.37 9.84
C ILE A 208 -28.40 -15.36 10.14
N TYR A 209 -29.61 -15.86 10.38
CA TYR A 209 -30.83 -15.06 10.56
C TYR A 209 -31.38 -15.05 11.99
N THR A 210 -30.95 -15.99 12.85
CA THR A 210 -31.64 -16.26 14.13
C THR A 210 -30.70 -16.22 15.34
N PHE A 211 -31.26 -15.90 16.51
CA PHE A 211 -30.53 -16.03 17.78
C PHE A 211 -30.12 -17.49 18.05
N GLU A 212 -30.88 -18.46 17.54
CA GLU A 212 -30.54 -19.89 17.63
C GLU A 212 -29.19 -20.22 17.00
N GLN A 213 -28.94 -19.72 15.79
CA GLN A 213 -27.67 -19.95 15.08
C GLN A 213 -26.51 -19.30 15.85
N ILE A 214 -26.65 -18.04 16.29
CA ILE A 214 -25.62 -17.33 17.08
C ILE A 214 -25.34 -18.06 18.40
N SER A 215 -26.36 -18.63 19.06
CA SER A 215 -26.20 -19.37 20.31
C SER A 215 -25.36 -20.65 20.19
N LYS A 216 -25.20 -21.18 18.97
CA LYS A 216 -24.50 -22.43 18.62
C LYS A 216 -23.05 -22.21 18.17
N LEU A 217 -22.61 -20.98 17.91
CA LEU A 217 -21.26 -20.63 17.45
C LEU A 217 -20.13 -21.09 18.40
N LYS A 218 -19.33 -22.05 17.93
CA LYS A 218 -18.10 -22.54 18.59
C LYS A 218 -16.92 -21.62 18.26
N ALA A 219 -15.76 -21.87 18.89
CA ALA A 219 -14.57 -21.04 18.69
C ALA A 219 -14.07 -21.04 17.23
N ALA A 220 -14.10 -22.20 16.55
CA ALA A 220 -13.70 -22.31 15.14
C ALA A 220 -14.60 -21.50 14.20
N ASP A 221 -15.92 -21.53 14.41
CA ASP A 221 -16.87 -20.76 13.59
C ASP A 221 -16.62 -19.24 13.71
N ARG A 222 -16.14 -18.77 14.87
CA ARG A 222 -15.78 -17.35 15.11
C ARG A 222 -14.49 -16.93 14.41
N GLU A 223 -13.57 -17.87 14.18
CA GLU A 223 -12.36 -17.61 13.39
C GLU A 223 -12.72 -17.49 11.90
N GLU A 224 -13.61 -18.34 11.39
CA GLU A 224 -14.09 -18.26 10.01
C GLU A 224 -14.93 -16.99 9.76
N LEU A 225 -15.77 -16.60 10.72
CA LEU A 225 -16.46 -15.29 10.70
C LEU A 225 -15.50 -14.09 10.84
N SER A 226 -14.26 -14.28 11.30
CA SER A 226 -13.29 -13.17 11.44
C SER A 226 -12.64 -12.74 10.12
N ALA A 227 -12.86 -13.50 9.04
CA ALA A 227 -12.50 -13.11 7.69
C ALA A 227 -13.41 -12.00 7.11
N ILE A 228 -14.54 -11.69 7.77
CA ILE A 228 -15.47 -10.65 7.37
C ILE A 228 -14.91 -9.29 7.79
N ASP A 229 -14.78 -8.36 6.83
CA ASP A 229 -14.37 -6.98 7.07
C ASP A 229 -15.15 -6.35 8.26
N GLY A 230 -14.40 -6.02 9.31
CA GLY A 230 -14.90 -5.34 10.51
C GLY A 230 -15.57 -6.22 11.58
N ILE A 231 -15.75 -7.53 11.39
CA ILE A 231 -16.13 -8.45 12.47
C ILE A 231 -14.87 -9.19 12.92
N THR A 232 -14.27 -8.80 14.05
CA THR A 232 -13.12 -9.55 14.60
C THR A 232 -13.59 -10.62 15.59
N ARG A 233 -12.87 -11.74 15.66
CA ARG A 233 -13.09 -12.78 16.68
C ARG A 233 -13.13 -12.19 18.09
N GLU A 234 -12.17 -11.32 18.39
CA GLU A 234 -12.03 -10.63 19.68
C GLU A 234 -13.29 -9.85 20.04
N LYS A 235 -13.97 -9.24 19.06
CA LYS A 235 -15.22 -8.51 19.29
C LYS A 235 -16.37 -9.45 19.66
N ILE A 236 -16.56 -10.56 18.93
CA ILE A 236 -17.60 -11.57 19.22
C ILE A 236 -17.40 -12.16 20.64
N GLU A 237 -16.15 -12.36 21.05
CA GLU A 237 -15.80 -12.86 22.38
C GLU A 237 -15.96 -11.78 23.48
N THR A 238 -15.48 -10.56 23.26
CA THR A 238 -15.54 -9.44 24.24
C THR A 238 -16.97 -8.96 24.49
N GLU A 239 -17.80 -8.92 23.45
CA GLU A 239 -19.21 -8.52 23.55
C GLU A 239 -20.15 -9.69 23.91
N GLU A 240 -19.60 -10.88 24.19
CA GLU A 240 -20.33 -12.07 24.63
C GLU A 240 -21.56 -12.44 23.77
N TRP A 241 -21.52 -12.29 22.44
CA TRP A 241 -22.69 -12.46 21.55
C TRP A 241 -23.46 -13.77 21.78
N VAL A 242 -22.73 -14.88 21.96
CA VAL A 242 -23.30 -16.23 22.21
C VAL A 242 -24.08 -16.31 23.52
N LYS A 243 -23.69 -15.55 24.55
CA LYS A 243 -24.36 -15.49 25.85
C LYS A 243 -25.61 -14.62 25.79
N GLN A 244 -25.54 -13.49 25.07
CA GLN A 244 -26.69 -12.62 24.83
C GLN A 244 -27.77 -13.30 23.97
N ALA A 245 -27.37 -13.98 22.89
CA ALA A 245 -28.28 -14.80 22.09
C ALA A 245 -29.00 -15.86 22.95
N LYS A 246 -28.29 -16.51 23.88
CA LYS A 246 -28.89 -17.47 24.83
C LYS A 246 -29.82 -16.85 25.88
N ALA A 247 -29.70 -15.55 26.16
CA ALA A 247 -30.65 -14.83 27.00
C ALA A 247 -31.92 -14.51 26.20
N LEU A 248 -31.77 -13.90 25.02
CA LEU A 248 -32.88 -13.55 24.13
C LEU A 248 -33.72 -14.76 23.69
N LEU A 249 -33.10 -15.94 23.51
CA LEU A 249 -33.81 -17.20 23.25
C LEU A 249 -34.65 -17.72 24.42
N LYS A 250 -34.34 -17.34 25.67
CA LYS A 250 -35.17 -17.65 26.83
C LYS A 250 -36.34 -16.71 26.93
N ASP A 251 -36.13 -15.44 26.61
CA ASP A 251 -37.19 -14.42 26.62
C ASP A 251 -38.20 -14.59 25.46
N LYS A 252 -37.81 -15.34 24.41
CA LYS A 252 -38.65 -15.73 23.26
C LYS A 252 -39.51 -17.00 23.50
N LYS A 253 -39.36 -17.70 24.63
CA LYS A 253 -40.08 -18.95 24.96
C LYS A 253 -41.10 -18.80 26.09
#